data_AF-A0A1F2WBD6-F1
#
_entry.id   AF-A0A1F2WBD6-F1
#
_cell.length_a   1.000
_cell.length_b   1.000
_cell.length_c   1.000
_cell.angle_alpha   90.00
_cell.angle_beta   90.00
_cell.angle_gamma   90.00
#
_symmetry.space_group_name_H-M   'P 1'
#
loop_
_entity.id
_entity.type
_entity.pdbx_description
1 polymer ?
#
loop_
_entity_poly.entity_id
_entity_poly.type
_entity_poly.pdbx_seq_one_letter_code
_entity_poly.pdbx_strand_id
1 'polypeptide(L)'
;MPYFICPNCRRRSLDHDGLENLTQEAVGCAHCGFGFLFELMDDYYPAPNTGFVVCDRERRILAAGRGVFELTGFGEQELMGREVMAALGMDGTADPNPAEIAIEWGVRQLGKRLPLRTRSGVSKEVTADFFPAYDDDGGLLVAISPAQTGS
;
A
#
# COMPACT_ATOMS: atom_id res chain seq x y z
N MET A 1 8.14 -18.80 -3.17
CA MET A 1 7.67 -18.60 -4.55
C MET A 1 6.90 -17.31 -4.50
N PRO A 2 7.31 -16.25 -5.20
CA PRO A 2 6.81 -14.91 -4.92
C PRO A 2 5.31 -14.82 -5.18
N TYR A 3 4.59 -14.19 -4.26
CA TYR A 3 3.17 -13.88 -4.42
C TYR A 3 3.04 -12.42 -4.80
N PHE A 4 2.37 -12.15 -5.91
CA PHE A 4 2.07 -10.80 -6.32
C PHE A 4 0.64 -10.43 -5.94
N ILE A 5 0.43 -9.20 -5.47
CA ILE A 5 -0.90 -8.64 -5.27
C ILE A 5 -1.11 -7.43 -6.18
N CYS A 6 -2.28 -7.35 -6.79
CA CYS A 6 -2.71 -6.14 -7.46
C CYS A 6 -3.25 -5.14 -6.42
N PRO A 7 -2.65 -3.94 -6.26
CA PRO A 7 -3.12 -2.92 -5.32
C PRO A 7 -4.57 -2.49 -5.57
N ASN A 8 -5.01 -2.49 -6.83
CA ASN A 8 -6.34 -2.05 -7.19
C ASN A 8 -7.43 -3.09 -6.89
N CYS A 9 -7.29 -4.32 -7.42
CA CYS A 9 -8.34 -5.35 -7.32
C CYS A 9 -8.09 -6.43 -6.26
N ARG A 10 -6.93 -6.41 -5.58
CA ARG A 10 -6.50 -7.36 -4.54
C ARG A 10 -6.35 -8.81 -5.00
N ARG A 11 -6.41 -9.06 -6.31
CA ARG A 11 -6.17 -10.39 -6.88
C ARG A 11 -4.72 -10.77 -6.62
N ARG A 12 -4.53 -11.98 -6.10
CA ARG A 12 -3.23 -12.61 -5.98
C ARG A 12 -2.93 -13.44 -7.22
N SER A 13 -1.70 -13.37 -7.69
CA SER A 13 -1.16 -14.29 -8.69
C SER A 13 0.08 -14.98 -8.14
N LEU A 14 0.20 -16.25 -8.49
CA LEU A 14 1.40 -17.04 -8.30
C LEU A 14 2.23 -16.88 -9.57
N ASP A 15 3.48 -16.46 -9.45
CA ASP A 15 4.42 -16.66 -10.56
C ASP A 15 4.79 -18.15 -10.58
N HIS A 16 4.03 -18.91 -11.37
CA HIS A 16 4.25 -20.34 -11.59
C HIS A 16 5.14 -20.63 -12.79
N ASP A 17 5.37 -19.65 -13.66
CA ASP A 17 5.93 -19.96 -14.98
C ASP A 17 7.40 -19.59 -15.12
N GLY A 18 7.98 -18.71 -14.30
CA GLY A 18 9.41 -18.34 -14.40
C GLY A 18 9.84 -17.83 -15.78
N LEU A 19 8.87 -17.65 -16.69
CA LEU A 19 8.97 -17.23 -18.08
C LEU A 19 8.66 -15.73 -18.20
N GLU A 20 8.09 -15.11 -17.17
CA GLU A 20 7.90 -13.66 -17.09
C GLU A 20 9.21 -12.92 -16.79
N ASN A 21 10.31 -13.65 -16.52
CA ASN A 21 11.67 -13.12 -16.39
C ASN A 21 12.44 -12.97 -17.71
N LEU A 22 11.79 -13.17 -18.87
CA LEU A 22 12.43 -12.98 -20.19
C LEU A 22 12.38 -11.51 -20.66
N THR A 23 11.58 -10.66 -20.02
CA THR A 23 11.52 -9.20 -20.28
C THR A 23 11.40 -8.48 -18.94
N GLN A 24 12.29 -7.52 -18.66
CA GLN A 24 12.25 -6.65 -17.47
C GLN A 24 11.07 -5.64 -17.49
N GLU A 25 9.90 -6.05 -17.96
CA GLU A 25 8.71 -5.20 -18.03
C GLU A 25 7.77 -5.53 -16.87
N ALA A 26 7.40 -4.51 -16.09
CA ALA A 26 6.43 -4.64 -15.01
C ALA A 26 5.09 -5.13 -15.57
N VAL A 27 4.77 -6.39 -15.34
CA VAL A 27 3.52 -7.00 -15.78
C VAL A 27 2.37 -6.39 -14.98
N GLY A 28 1.52 -5.63 -15.66
CA GLY A 28 0.27 -5.13 -15.09
C GLY A 28 -0.68 -6.27 -14.74
N CYS A 29 -1.66 -6.00 -13.88
CA CYS A 29 -2.67 -6.97 -13.49
C CYS A 29 -3.54 -7.37 -14.69
N ALA A 30 -3.38 -8.59 -15.19
CA ALA A 30 -4.18 -9.15 -16.30
C ALA A 30 -5.70 -9.19 -16.04
N HIS A 31 -6.14 -9.06 -14.78
CA HIS A 31 -7.55 -9.07 -14.41
C HIS A 31 -8.23 -7.69 -14.49
N CYS A 32 -7.53 -6.61 -14.13
CA CYS A 32 -8.13 -5.27 -14.08
C CYS A 32 -7.35 -4.21 -14.85
N GLY A 33 -6.27 -4.57 -15.54
CA GLY A 33 -5.43 -3.68 -16.33
C GLY A 33 -4.57 -2.71 -15.51
N PHE A 34 -4.50 -2.88 -14.18
CA PHE A 34 -3.73 -1.98 -13.32
C PHE A 34 -2.23 -2.16 -13.54
N GLY A 35 -1.49 -1.06 -13.74
CA GLY A 35 -0.12 -1.09 -14.26
C GLY A 35 0.98 -1.60 -13.33
N PHE A 36 0.68 -1.90 -12.05
CA PHE A 36 1.68 -2.31 -11.08
C PHE A 36 1.23 -3.53 -10.27
N LEU A 37 2.15 -4.46 -10.05
CA LEU A 37 2.01 -5.55 -9.10
C LEU A 37 3.07 -5.37 -8.01
N PHE A 38 2.70 -5.68 -6.77
CA PHE A 38 3.65 -5.68 -5.66
C PHE A 38 3.91 -7.09 -5.19
N GLU A 39 5.19 -7.43 -5.06
CA GLU A 39 5.61 -8.67 -4.40
C GLU A 39 5.31 -8.57 -2.91
N LEU A 40 4.55 -9.53 -2.41
CA LEU A 40 4.34 -9.76 -0.99
C LEU A 40 5.14 -10.99 -0.58
N MET A 41 5.77 -10.92 0.59
CA MET A 41 6.34 -12.10 1.23
C MET A 41 5.23 -13.09 1.60
N ASP A 42 5.52 -14.38 1.50
CA ASP A 42 4.60 -15.51 1.74
C ASP A 42 3.87 -15.45 3.11
N ASP A 43 4.39 -14.66 4.06
CA ASP A 43 3.86 -14.48 5.41
C ASP A 43 2.80 -13.36 5.55
N TYR A 44 2.56 -12.56 4.51
CA TYR A 44 1.62 -11.42 4.60
C TYR A 44 0.22 -11.72 4.05
N TYR A 45 -0.78 -11.55 4.91
CA TYR A 45 -2.19 -11.70 4.57
C TYR A 45 -2.97 -10.44 4.94
N PRO A 46 -3.28 -9.55 3.98
CA PRO A 46 -4.13 -8.39 4.23
C PRO A 46 -5.51 -8.80 4.77
N ALA A 47 -6.02 -8.00 5.69
CA ALA A 47 -7.36 -8.15 6.23
C ALA A 47 -8.44 -7.96 5.14
N PRO A 48 -9.67 -8.44 5.37
CA PRO A 48 -10.81 -8.05 4.55
C PRO A 48 -10.92 -6.51 4.52
N ASN A 49 -11.08 -5.95 3.32
CA ASN A 49 -11.18 -4.49 3.10
C ASN A 49 -9.89 -3.69 3.33
N THR A 50 -8.72 -4.33 3.35
CA THR A 50 -7.45 -3.60 3.22
C THR A 50 -7.43 -2.82 1.90
N GLY A 51 -7.14 -1.52 1.99
CA GLY A 51 -6.80 -0.65 0.86
C GLY A 51 -5.29 -0.60 0.67
N PHE A 52 -4.84 -0.55 -0.57
CA PHE A 52 -3.42 -0.43 -0.91
C PHE A 52 -3.13 0.92 -1.55
N VAL A 53 -2.07 1.57 -1.09
CA VAL A 53 -1.52 2.80 -1.66
C VAL A 53 -0.11 2.52 -2.14
N VAL A 54 0.18 2.84 -3.39
CA VAL A 54 1.51 2.73 -3.98
C VAL A 54 2.14 4.12 -3.96
N CYS A 55 3.38 4.22 -3.50
CA CYS A 55 4.12 5.47 -3.42
C CYS A 55 5.51 5.37 -4.06
N ASP A 56 6.04 6.52 -4.47
CA ASP A 56 7.44 6.67 -4.87
C ASP A 56 8.40 6.72 -3.65
N ARG A 57 9.71 6.82 -3.92
CA ARG A 57 10.76 6.94 -2.90
C ARG A 57 10.67 8.19 -2.01
N GLU A 58 9.91 9.19 -2.45
CA GLU A 58 9.64 10.40 -1.67
C GLU A 58 8.31 10.31 -0.93
N ARG A 59 7.71 9.11 -0.86
CA ARG A 59 6.43 8.79 -0.21
C ARG A 59 5.22 9.46 -0.86
N ARG A 60 5.34 9.91 -2.12
CA ARG A 60 4.21 10.47 -2.87
C ARG A 60 3.39 9.37 -3.51
N ILE A 61 2.08 9.50 -3.43
CA ILE A 61 1.13 8.52 -3.94
C ILE A 61 1.19 8.48 -5.48
N LEU A 62 1.49 7.31 -6.02
CA LEU A 62 1.44 6.99 -7.45
C LEU A 62 0.09 6.37 -7.83
N ALA A 63 -0.49 5.58 -6.94
CA ALA A 63 -1.79 4.95 -7.14
C ALA A 63 -2.47 4.62 -5.81
N ALA A 64 -3.79 4.56 -5.83
CA ALA A 64 -4.59 4.19 -4.69
C ALA A 64 -5.69 3.22 -5.12
N GLY A 65 -5.62 2.00 -4.61
CA GLY A 65 -6.58 0.96 -4.95
C GLY A 65 -7.98 1.21 -4.40
N ARG A 66 -8.97 0.51 -4.94
CA ARG A 66 -10.39 0.64 -4.57
C ARG A 66 -10.65 0.59 -3.06
N GLY A 67 -9.93 -0.26 -2.31
CA GLY A 67 -10.10 -0.35 -0.85
C GLY A 67 -9.78 0.95 -0.12
N VAL A 68 -8.90 1.81 -0.67
CA VAL A 68 -8.60 3.14 -0.12
C VAL A 68 -9.80 4.06 -0.27
N PHE A 69 -10.47 4.06 -1.41
CA PHE A 69 -11.71 4.81 -1.60
C PHE A 69 -12.80 4.33 -0.63
N GLU A 70 -13.00 3.01 -0.53
CA GLU A 70 -13.98 2.43 0.40
C GLU A 70 -13.69 2.80 1.87
N LEU A 71 -12.40 2.88 2.24
CA LEU A 71 -11.99 3.22 3.60
C LEU A 71 -12.06 4.72 3.87
N THR A 72 -11.69 5.58 2.91
CA THR A 72 -11.39 6.99 3.18
C THR A 72 -12.35 7.96 2.50
N GLY A 73 -13.04 7.52 1.45
CA GLY A 73 -13.85 8.35 0.56
C GLY A 73 -13.05 9.19 -0.44
N PHE A 74 -11.71 9.16 -0.40
CA PHE A 74 -10.87 9.85 -1.39
C PHE A 74 -10.79 9.04 -2.68
N GLY A 75 -11.04 9.70 -3.81
CA GLY A 75 -10.74 9.12 -5.11
C GLY A 75 -9.24 9.14 -5.39
N GLU A 76 -8.75 8.21 -6.21
CA GLU A 76 -7.33 8.10 -6.56
C GLU A 76 -6.75 9.42 -7.06
N GLN A 77 -7.45 10.12 -7.98
CA GLN A 77 -6.99 11.39 -8.55
C GLN A 77 -6.78 12.50 -7.52
N GLU A 78 -7.47 12.45 -6.38
CA GLU A 78 -7.33 13.45 -5.31
C GLU A 78 -6.14 13.17 -4.38
N LEU A 79 -5.61 11.94 -4.46
CA LEU A 79 -4.48 11.47 -3.66
C LEU A 79 -3.17 11.51 -4.45
N MET A 80 -3.21 11.28 -5.77
CA MET A 80 -2.01 11.22 -6.61
C MET A 80 -1.09 12.44 -6.42
N GLY A 81 0.21 12.17 -6.31
CA GLY A 81 1.27 13.15 -6.12
C GLY A 81 1.41 13.72 -4.70
N ARG A 82 0.47 13.44 -3.79
CA ARG A 82 0.55 13.91 -2.39
C ARG A 82 1.35 12.94 -1.54
N GLU A 83 2.03 13.45 -0.51
CA GLU A 83 2.73 12.62 0.48
C GLU A 83 1.72 11.80 1.30
N VAL A 84 1.96 10.50 1.45
CA VAL A 84 0.95 9.53 1.94
C VAL A 84 0.48 9.79 3.36
N MET A 85 1.38 10.14 4.28
CA MET A 85 1.02 10.38 5.68
C MET A 85 0.15 11.63 5.81
N ALA A 86 0.55 12.72 5.16
CA ALA A 86 -0.20 13.97 5.14
C ALA A 86 -1.53 13.85 4.34
N ALA A 87 -1.53 13.12 3.23
CA ALA A 87 -2.71 13.00 2.37
C ALA A 87 -3.89 12.33 3.08
N LEU A 88 -3.58 11.36 3.96
CA LEU A 88 -4.55 10.60 4.72
C LEU A 88 -4.70 11.09 6.16
N GLY A 89 -4.06 12.21 6.53
CA GLY A 89 -4.14 12.80 7.86
C GLY A 89 -3.61 11.86 8.96
N MET A 90 -2.56 11.10 8.64
CA MET A 90 -1.85 10.19 9.55
C MET A 90 -0.59 10.85 10.14
N ASP A 91 -0.33 12.10 9.78
CA ASP A 91 0.76 12.93 10.29
C ASP A 91 0.51 13.35 11.75
N GLY A 92 1.56 13.26 12.58
CA GLY A 92 1.56 13.81 13.94
C GLY A 92 1.32 12.83 15.09
N THR A 93 1.14 11.53 14.86
CA THR A 93 0.96 10.54 15.96
C THR A 93 2.02 9.46 16.05
N ALA A 94 2.77 9.19 14.98
CA ALA A 94 3.85 8.21 15.00
C ALA A 94 5.20 8.92 14.88
N ASP A 95 5.99 8.83 15.96
CA ASP A 95 7.38 9.24 16.02
C ASP A 95 8.24 8.04 16.44
N PRO A 96 9.15 7.53 15.61
CA PRO A 96 9.45 7.98 14.25
C PRO A 96 8.37 7.60 13.20
N ASN A 97 8.33 8.33 12.08
CA ASN A 97 7.39 8.12 10.98
C ASN A 97 7.63 6.74 10.32
N PRO A 98 6.65 5.81 10.34
CA PRO A 98 6.85 4.46 9.82
C PRO A 98 7.11 4.41 8.31
N ALA A 99 6.57 5.34 7.52
CA ALA A 99 6.85 5.42 6.08
C ALA A 99 8.31 5.81 5.81
N GLU A 100 8.85 6.70 6.65
CA GLU A 100 10.26 7.13 6.55
C GLU A 100 11.20 5.99 6.92
N ILE A 101 10.95 5.33 8.05
CA ILE A 101 11.74 4.19 8.49
C ILE A 101 11.75 3.09 7.43
N ALA A 102 10.59 2.82 6.82
CA ALA A 102 10.48 1.76 5.84
C ALA A 102 11.36 2.03 4.61
N ILE A 103 11.36 3.25 4.09
CA ILE A 103 12.18 3.64 2.94
C ILE A 103 13.66 3.72 3.33
N GLU A 104 14.00 4.44 4.40
CA GLU A 104 15.39 4.72 4.76
C GLU A 104 16.17 3.44 5.11
N TRP A 105 15.52 2.52 5.83
CA TRP A 105 16.18 1.32 6.34
C TRP A 105 15.87 0.07 5.52
N GLY A 106 14.97 0.16 4.53
CA GLY A 106 14.54 -0.98 3.72
C GLY A 106 13.83 -2.07 4.56
N VAL A 107 13.18 -1.70 5.66
CA VAL A 107 12.51 -2.64 6.59
C VAL A 107 10.99 -2.48 6.59
N ARG A 108 10.27 -3.60 6.73
CA ARG A 108 8.81 -3.58 6.90
C ARG A 108 8.41 -2.93 8.23
N GLN A 109 7.37 -2.12 8.23
CA GLN A 109 6.76 -1.58 9.45
C GLN A 109 5.32 -2.08 9.54
N LEU A 110 5.09 -3.15 10.32
CA LEU A 110 3.79 -3.81 10.41
C LEU A 110 2.99 -3.36 11.64
N GLY A 111 1.67 -3.49 11.58
CA GLY A 111 0.75 -3.35 12.71
C GLY A 111 0.66 -1.94 13.27
N LYS A 112 1.00 -0.90 12.50
CA LYS A 112 1.02 0.48 13.01
C LYS A 112 -0.41 0.98 13.18
N ARG A 113 -0.79 1.24 14.42
CA ARG A 113 -2.08 1.89 14.72
C ARG A 113 -1.92 3.39 14.55
N LEU A 114 -2.68 3.96 13.63
CA LEU A 114 -2.62 5.36 13.25
C LEU A 114 -4.04 5.92 13.14
N PRO A 115 -4.25 7.20 13.46
CA PRO A 115 -5.46 7.89 13.03
C PRO A 115 -5.40 8.08 11.52
N LEU A 116 -6.56 8.01 10.89
CA LEU A 116 -6.76 8.34 9.48
C LEU A 116 -7.94 9.32 9.39
N ARG A 117 -7.75 10.38 8.61
CA ARG A 117 -8.80 11.35 8.30
C ARG A 117 -9.48 10.99 7.00
N THR A 118 -10.79 10.78 7.03
CA THR A 118 -11.59 10.56 5.83
C THR A 118 -11.86 11.87 5.09
N ARG A 119 -12.34 11.76 3.84
CA ARG A 119 -12.78 12.90 3.04
C ARG A 119 -13.86 13.75 3.71
N SER A 120 -14.74 13.14 4.50
CA SER A 120 -15.77 13.86 5.26
C SER A 120 -15.23 14.58 6.51
N GLY A 121 -13.92 14.49 6.77
CA GLY A 121 -13.26 15.09 7.92
C GLY A 121 -13.28 14.24 9.19
N VAL A 122 -13.88 13.04 9.16
CA VAL A 122 -13.96 12.13 10.30
C VAL A 122 -12.60 11.49 10.53
N SER A 123 -12.12 11.49 11.78
CA SER A 123 -10.93 10.76 12.19
C SER A 123 -11.32 9.38 12.69
N LYS A 124 -10.59 8.33 12.26
CA LYS A 124 -10.78 6.97 12.74
C LYS A 124 -9.46 6.22 12.88
N GLU A 125 -9.42 5.23 13.76
CA GLU A 125 -8.25 4.37 13.91
C GLU A 125 -8.17 3.34 12.77
N VAL A 126 -6.97 3.14 12.26
CA VAL A 126 -6.64 2.12 11.25
C VAL A 126 -5.39 1.35 11.67
N THR A 127 -5.22 0.16 11.10
CA THR A 127 -3.94 -0.54 11.10
C THR A 127 -3.28 -0.34 9.74
N ALA A 128 -2.06 0.19 9.74
CA ALA A 128 -1.24 0.39 8.55
C ALA A 128 0.02 -0.49 8.59
N ASP A 129 0.28 -1.16 7.48
CA ASP A 129 1.51 -1.89 7.22
C ASP A 129 2.26 -1.21 6.07
N PHE A 130 3.57 -1.02 6.23
CA PHE A 130 4.42 -0.34 5.26
C PHE A 130 5.48 -1.31 4.74
N PHE A 131 5.56 -1.44 3.42
CA PHE A 131 6.46 -2.34 2.72
C PHE A 131 7.34 -1.53 1.76
N PRO A 132 8.65 -1.45 1.98
CA PRO A 132 9.54 -0.87 0.99
C PRO A 132 9.56 -1.75 -0.26
N ALA A 133 9.67 -1.12 -1.42
CA ALA A 133 10.02 -1.84 -2.63
C ALA A 133 11.48 -2.32 -2.52
N TYR A 134 11.74 -3.54 -2.96
CA TYR A 134 13.08 -4.13 -2.96
C TYR A 134 13.80 -3.97 -4.30
N ASP A 135 13.23 -3.19 -5.22
CA ASP A 135 13.79 -2.83 -6.51
C ASP A 135 14.56 -1.50 -6.47
N ASP A 136 15.20 -1.14 -7.59
CA ASP A 136 15.98 0.09 -7.72
C ASP A 136 15.10 1.36 -7.71
N ASP A 137 13.78 1.23 -7.85
CA ASP A 137 12.86 2.38 -7.82
C ASP A 137 12.70 2.92 -6.39
N GLY A 138 12.84 2.05 -5.38
CA GLY A 138 12.91 2.43 -3.96
C GLY A 138 11.59 2.99 -3.42
N GLY A 139 10.46 2.53 -3.95
CA GLY A 139 9.11 2.96 -3.59
C GLY A 139 8.57 2.35 -2.28
N LEU A 140 7.27 2.55 -2.04
CA LEU A 140 6.59 2.12 -0.82
C LEU A 140 5.17 1.65 -1.11
N LEU A 141 4.81 0.47 -0.65
CA LEU A 141 3.43 0.01 -0.56
C LEU A 141 2.92 0.20 0.86
N VAL A 142 1.75 0.83 0.99
CA VAL A 142 1.05 0.99 2.26
C VAL A 142 -0.26 0.21 2.21
N ALA A 143 -0.42 -0.74 3.12
CA ALA A 143 -1.65 -1.50 3.28
C ALA A 143 -2.40 -0.95 4.50
N ILE A 144 -3.63 -0.49 4.30
CA ILE A 144 -4.43 0.18 5.33
C ILE A 144 -5.72 -0.60 5.56
N SER A 145 -5.92 -1.05 6.79
CA SER A 145 -7.10 -1.82 7.19
C SER A 145 -7.87 -1.09 8.28
N PRO A 146 -9.20 -1.24 8.37
CA PRO A 146 -9.94 -0.82 9.56
C PRO A 146 -9.26 -1.39 10.82
N ALA A 147 -9.15 -0.58 11.88
CA ALA A 147 -8.67 -1.11 13.15
C ALA A 147 -9.61 -2.25 13.59
N GLN A 148 -9.04 -3.42 13.86
CA GLN A 148 -9.81 -4.52 14.45
C GLN A 148 -10.20 -4.09 15.86
N THR A 149 -11.50 -3.90 16.10
CA THR A 149 -12.03 -3.81 17.47
C THR A 149 -11.78 -5.16 18.10
N GLY A 150 -10.88 -5.22 19.10
CA GLY A 150 -10.68 -6.44 19.86
C GLY A 150 -12.02 -6.93 20.39
N SER A 151 -12.37 -8.17 20.04
CA SER A 151 -13.43 -8.94 20.68
C SER A 151 -13.04 -9.29 22.11
#